data_AF-A0A192B1L9-F1
#
_entry.id   AF-A0A192B1L9-F1
#
_cell.length_a   1.000
_cell.length_b   1.000
_cell.length_c   1.000
_cell.angle_alpha   90.00
_cell.angle_beta   90.00
_cell.angle_gamma   90.00
#
_symmetry.space_group_name_H-M   'P 1'
#
loop_
_entity.id
_entity.type
_entity.pdbx_description
1 polymer ?
#
loop_
_entity_poly.entity_id
_entity_poly.type
_entity_poly.pdbx_seq_one_letter_code
_entity_poly.pdbx_strand_id
1 'polypeptide(L)'
;MGTISVRERKDKSIGYTAQIRLKRGGRVAYTEAKTFDRKQAAAAWIVKREKELARPGGIEAAAQVDPLFSEVIEKYVRESIKKIGRTKAQVLNAVARAPIGEKRCSELGSTDYVDFAKSLDVLPQTASNYMSHIGAVVNVARPAWGYPLSEQALKDARRVLSHLGHTGKSAKRERRVSFAELDLLLEH
;
A
#
# COMPACT_ATOMS: atom_id res chain seq x y z
N MET A 1 5.75 -30.70 -4.41
CA MET A 1 5.76 -31.56 -3.21
C MET A 1 6.70 -30.92 -2.21
N GLY A 2 6.14 -30.33 -1.16
CA GLY A 2 6.91 -29.74 -0.07
C GLY A 2 7.62 -30.80 0.78
N THR A 3 8.79 -30.46 1.32
CA THR A 3 9.61 -31.30 2.19
C THR A 3 9.64 -30.74 3.59
N ILE A 4 9.69 -31.59 4.61
CA ILE A 4 9.86 -31.17 6.02
C ILE A 4 11.23 -31.63 6.49
N SER A 5 12.10 -30.68 6.87
CA SER A 5 13.37 -30.96 7.53
C SER A 5 13.25 -30.74 9.03
N VAL A 6 13.84 -31.63 9.82
CA VAL A 6 13.88 -31.53 11.28
C VAL A 6 15.23 -30.96 11.70
N ARG A 7 15.22 -29.98 12.61
CA ARG A 7 16.41 -29.35 13.16
C ARG A 7 16.26 -29.18 14.67
N GLU A 8 17.30 -29.51 15.42
CA GLU A 8 17.41 -29.14 16.82
C GLU A 8 17.85 -27.68 16.96
N ARG A 9 17.16 -26.91 17.81
CA ARG A 9 17.48 -25.51 18.09
C ARG A 9 18.53 -25.41 19.22
N LYS A 10 19.07 -24.21 19.43
CA LYS A 10 20.05 -23.94 20.51
C LYS A 10 19.50 -24.26 21.91
N ASP A 11 18.18 -24.21 22.09
CA ASP A 11 17.47 -24.51 23.32
C ASP A 11 17.09 -26.00 23.46
N LYS A 12 17.63 -26.89 22.59
CA LYS A 12 17.30 -28.32 22.50
C LYS A 12 15.84 -28.62 22.07
N SER A 13 15.06 -27.63 21.68
CA SER A 13 13.73 -27.87 21.10
C SER A 13 13.81 -28.33 19.65
N ILE A 14 12.88 -29.18 19.23
CA ILE A 14 12.79 -29.69 17.86
C ILE A 14 11.98 -28.71 17.00
N GLY A 15 12.63 -28.12 16.00
CA GLY A 15 11.98 -27.33 14.96
C GLY A 15 11.70 -28.15 13.70
N TYR A 16 10.49 -28.01 13.15
CA TYR A 16 10.08 -28.60 11.88
C TYR A 16 10.02 -27.52 10.81
N THR A 17 10.98 -27.50 9.89
CA THR A 17 11.01 -26.56 8.77
C THR A 17 10.35 -27.20 7.55
N ALA A 18 9.18 -26.71 7.17
CA ALA A 18 8.54 -27.01 5.91
C ALA A 18 9.16 -26.17 4.79
N GLN A 19 9.46 -26.78 3.64
CA GLN A 19 9.97 -26.12 2.44
C GLN A 19 9.12 -26.52 1.23
N ILE A 20 8.70 -25.54 0.43
CA ILE A 20 8.00 -25.75 -0.85
C ILE A 20 8.92 -25.25 -1.95
N ARG A 21 9.21 -26.11 -2.94
CA ARG A 21 9.92 -25.75 -4.17
C ARG A 21 9.04 -26.05 -5.36
N LEU A 22 8.68 -25.03 -6.12
CA LEU A 22 7.97 -25.18 -7.39
C LEU A 22 8.91 -24.92 -8.56
N LYS A 23 8.87 -25.80 -9.57
CA LYS A 23 9.62 -25.68 -10.81
C LYS A 23 8.65 -25.37 -11.96
N ARG A 24 8.99 -24.41 -12.83
CA ARG A 24 8.26 -24.07 -14.06
C ARG A 24 9.27 -24.05 -15.21
N GLY A 25 9.03 -24.84 -16.26
CA GLY A 25 9.96 -24.94 -17.40
C GLY A 25 11.38 -25.43 -17.03
N GLY A 26 11.49 -26.35 -16.07
CA GLY A 26 12.78 -26.90 -15.62
C GLY A 26 13.59 -26.03 -14.65
N ARG A 27 13.21 -24.77 -14.41
CA ARG A 27 13.86 -23.86 -13.45
C ARG A 27 13.02 -23.72 -12.17
N VAL A 28 13.69 -23.52 -11.03
CA VAL A 28 13.01 -23.26 -9.75
C VAL A 28 12.38 -21.87 -9.83
N ALA A 29 11.04 -21.82 -9.85
CA ALA A 29 10.27 -20.58 -10.00
C ALA A 29 9.91 -19.95 -8.66
N TYR A 30 9.78 -20.76 -7.60
CA TYR A 30 9.38 -20.30 -6.28
C TYR A 30 9.92 -21.22 -5.19
N THR A 31 10.47 -20.65 -4.12
CA THR A 31 10.88 -21.38 -2.92
C THR A 31 10.39 -20.66 -1.68
N GLU A 32 9.64 -21.35 -0.83
CA GLU A 32 9.15 -20.82 0.44
C GLU A 32 9.47 -21.80 1.56
N ALA A 33 9.95 -21.30 2.70
CA ALA A 33 10.25 -22.12 3.86
C ALA A 33 9.66 -21.49 5.13
N LYS A 34 9.03 -22.31 5.98
CA LYS A 34 8.47 -21.89 7.26
C LYS A 34 8.72 -22.93 8.34
N THR A 35 9.11 -22.47 9.52
CA THR A 35 9.44 -23.35 10.67
C THR A 35 8.31 -23.35 11.69
N PHE A 36 8.00 -24.53 12.22
CA PHE A 36 6.95 -24.78 13.20
C PHE A 36 7.48 -25.65 14.34
N ASP A 37 6.83 -25.59 15.50
CA ASP A 37 7.20 -26.43 16.65
C ASP A 37 6.56 -27.84 16.58
N ARG A 38 5.56 -28.04 15.72
CA ARG A 38 4.87 -29.32 15.54
C ARG A 38 4.90 -29.80 14.09
N LYS A 39 5.21 -31.09 13.88
CA LYS A 39 5.22 -31.73 12.55
C LYS A 39 3.88 -31.62 11.81
N GLN A 40 2.78 -31.81 12.53
CA GLN A 40 1.43 -31.72 11.96
C GLN A 40 1.12 -30.31 11.44
N ALA A 41 1.55 -29.26 12.15
CA ALA A 41 1.38 -27.87 11.72
C ALA A 41 2.18 -27.59 10.44
N ALA A 42 3.42 -28.09 10.36
CA ALA A 42 4.26 -27.99 9.16
C ALA A 42 3.61 -28.70 7.95
N ALA A 43 3.07 -29.91 8.15
CA ALA A 43 2.38 -30.66 7.09
C ALA A 43 1.10 -29.97 6.62
N ALA A 44 0.26 -29.50 7.55
CA ALA A 44 -0.97 -28.78 7.22
C ALA A 44 -0.68 -27.46 6.47
N TRP A 45 0.40 -26.76 6.84
CA TRP A 45 0.84 -25.57 6.14
C TRP A 45 1.27 -25.87 4.69
N ILE A 46 2.04 -26.95 4.45
CA ILE A 46 2.41 -27.37 3.09
C ILE A 46 1.18 -27.62 2.23
N VAL A 47 0.22 -28.40 2.72
CA VAL A 47 -1.00 -28.75 1.96
C VAL A 47 -1.82 -27.51 1.64
N LYS A 48 -2.01 -26.62 2.63
CA LYS A 48 -2.74 -25.37 2.42
C LYS A 48 -2.04 -24.48 1.39
N ARG A 49 -0.72 -24.33 1.50
CA ARG A 49 0.07 -23.44 0.66
C ARG A 49 0.25 -23.99 -0.76
N GLU A 50 0.44 -25.29 -0.95
CA GLU A 50 0.44 -25.92 -2.28
C GLU A 50 -0.93 -25.75 -2.97
N LYS A 51 -2.04 -25.85 -2.23
CA LYS A 51 -3.39 -25.60 -2.78
C LYS A 51 -3.60 -24.14 -3.19
N GLU A 52 -3.04 -23.19 -2.45
CA GLU A 52 -3.05 -21.76 -2.82
C GLU A 52 -2.20 -21.49 -4.07
N LEU A 53 -0.98 -22.07 -4.13
CA LEU A 53 -0.06 -21.93 -5.26
C LEU A 53 -0.57 -22.65 -6.53
N ALA A 54 -1.35 -23.72 -6.40
CA ALA A 54 -1.92 -24.47 -7.52
C ALA A 54 -3.10 -23.77 -8.20
N ARG A 55 -3.65 -22.70 -7.60
CA ARG A 55 -4.68 -21.89 -8.27
C ARG A 55 -4.08 -21.17 -9.49
N PRO A 56 -4.84 -20.95 -10.56
CA PRO A 56 -4.39 -20.12 -11.68
C PRO A 56 -3.89 -18.76 -11.16
N GLY A 57 -2.64 -18.40 -11.46
CA GLY A 57 -1.98 -17.20 -10.95
C GLY A 57 -1.46 -17.27 -9.51
N GLY A 58 -1.63 -18.38 -8.78
CA GLY A 58 -1.17 -18.52 -7.38
C GLY A 58 0.34 -18.44 -7.21
N ILE A 59 1.11 -18.97 -8.17
CA ILE A 59 2.58 -18.85 -8.21
C ILE A 59 3.00 -17.41 -8.52
N GLU A 60 2.30 -16.74 -9.44
CA GLU A 60 2.58 -15.35 -9.82
C GLU A 60 2.25 -14.38 -8.67
N ALA A 61 1.14 -14.62 -7.96
CA ALA A 61 0.76 -13.88 -6.77
C ALA A 61 1.72 -14.12 -5.58
N ALA A 62 2.25 -15.34 -5.44
CA ALA A 62 3.22 -15.65 -4.38
C ALA A 62 4.64 -15.16 -4.70
N ALA A 63 5.00 -15.06 -5.98
CA ALA A 63 6.23 -14.41 -6.44
C ALA A 63 6.11 -12.88 -6.48
N GLN A 64 4.89 -12.35 -6.35
CA GLN A 64 4.63 -10.92 -6.38
C GLN A 64 5.29 -10.27 -5.17
N VAL A 65 6.21 -9.33 -5.43
CA VAL A 65 6.82 -8.53 -4.38
C VAL A 65 5.70 -7.72 -3.73
N ASP A 66 5.53 -7.89 -2.42
CA ASP A 66 4.53 -7.18 -1.62
C ASP A 66 5.23 -6.20 -0.66
N PRO A 67 5.67 -5.05 -1.19
CA PRO A 67 6.39 -4.04 -0.42
C PRO A 67 5.44 -3.29 0.53
N LEU A 68 6.05 -2.56 1.47
CA LEU A 68 5.34 -1.57 2.27
C LEU A 68 4.86 -0.42 1.40
N PHE A 69 3.77 0.21 1.77
CA PHE A 69 3.25 1.33 1.00
C PHE A 69 4.21 2.53 0.97
N SER A 70 4.96 2.75 2.06
CA SER A 70 6.04 3.73 2.12
C SER A 70 7.12 3.49 1.05
N GLU A 71 7.56 2.24 0.87
CA GLU A 71 8.56 1.85 -0.14
C GLU A 71 8.05 2.11 -1.56
N VAL A 72 6.76 1.87 -1.80
CA VAL A 72 6.13 2.16 -3.09
C VAL A 72 6.08 3.66 -3.36
N ILE A 73 5.79 4.48 -2.34
CA ILE A 73 5.82 5.94 -2.44
C ILE A 73 7.24 6.44 -2.73
N GLU A 74 8.25 5.91 -2.05
CA GLU A 74 9.65 6.28 -2.30
C GLU A 74 10.08 5.91 -3.71
N LYS A 75 9.72 4.71 -4.18
CA LYS A 75 9.97 4.28 -5.56
C LYS A 75 9.29 5.21 -6.56
N TYR A 76 8.03 5.57 -6.31
CA TYR A 76 7.30 6.53 -7.14
C TYR A 76 8.01 7.88 -7.25
N VAL A 77 8.49 8.41 -6.12
CA VAL A 77 9.21 9.68 -6.08
C VAL A 77 10.54 9.59 -6.84
N ARG A 78 11.25 8.47 -6.70
CA ARG A 78 12.55 8.22 -7.35
C ARG A 78 12.44 8.06 -8.86
N GLU A 79 11.45 7.32 -9.35
CA GLU A 79 11.29 7.01 -10.78
C GLU A 79 10.57 8.10 -11.58
N SER A 80 9.96 9.08 -10.91
CA SER A 80 9.26 10.17 -11.59
C SER A 80 10.23 11.11 -12.31
N ILE A 81 10.33 10.95 -13.64
CA ILE A 81 11.03 11.90 -14.53
C ILE A 81 10.39 13.29 -14.45
N LYS A 82 9.07 13.35 -14.29
CA LYS A 82 8.36 14.61 -14.11
C LYS A 82 8.70 15.21 -12.74
N LYS A 83 9.09 16.48 -12.71
CA LYS A 83 9.34 17.21 -11.46
C LYS A 83 8.11 17.15 -10.56
N ILE A 84 8.26 16.50 -9.41
CA ILE A 84 7.20 16.45 -8.39
C ILE A 84 7.15 17.83 -7.71
N GLY A 85 6.00 18.50 -7.80
CA GLY A 85 5.78 19.76 -7.12
C GLY A 85 5.87 19.62 -5.59
N ARG A 86 6.27 20.70 -4.91
CA ARG A 86 6.47 20.75 -3.45
C ARG A 86 5.31 20.15 -2.66
N THR A 87 4.08 20.52 -3.00
CA THR A 87 2.86 20.03 -2.30
C THR A 87 2.72 18.53 -2.40
N LYS A 88 2.93 17.96 -3.59
CA LYS A 88 2.81 16.51 -3.79
C LYS A 88 3.90 15.75 -3.04
N ALA A 89 5.14 16.24 -3.07
CA ALA A 89 6.23 15.66 -2.30
C ALA A 89 5.95 15.68 -0.78
N GLN A 90 5.48 16.82 -0.26
CA GLN A 90 5.12 16.96 1.16
C GLN A 90 4.04 15.95 1.56
N VAL A 91 2.97 15.85 0.78
CA VAL A 91 1.87 14.92 1.04
C VAL A 91 2.35 13.47 0.99
N LEU A 92 3.10 13.09 -0.04
CA LEU A 92 3.62 11.72 -0.17
C LEU A 92 4.54 11.35 0.99
N ASN A 93 5.39 12.27 1.44
CA ASN A 93 6.22 12.07 2.63
C ASN A 93 5.38 11.92 3.90
N ALA A 94 4.30 12.69 4.05
CA ALA A 94 3.40 12.56 5.19
C ALA A 94 2.67 11.20 5.20
N VAL A 95 2.22 10.73 4.03
CA VAL A 95 1.59 9.41 3.88
C VAL A 95 2.58 8.29 4.18
N ALA A 96 3.81 8.37 3.67
CA ALA A 96 4.84 7.35 3.89
C ALA A 96 5.25 7.22 5.36
N ARG A 97 5.16 8.30 6.15
CA ARG A 97 5.47 8.31 7.60
C ARG A 97 4.28 7.97 8.49
N ALA A 98 3.08 7.93 7.95
CA ALA A 98 1.88 7.61 8.71
C ALA A 98 1.71 6.08 8.85
N PRO A 99 0.88 5.58 9.78
CA PRO A 99 0.66 4.14 9.96
C PRO A 99 0.21 3.40 8.71
N ILE A 100 -0.46 4.09 7.77
CA ILE A 100 -0.83 3.51 6.46
C ILE A 100 0.39 3.17 5.60
N GLY A 101 1.51 3.89 5.75
CA GLY A 101 2.77 3.64 5.05
C GLY A 101 3.46 2.35 5.49
N GLU A 102 3.22 1.91 6.72
CA GLU A 102 3.78 0.68 7.31
C GLU A 102 2.99 -0.58 6.94
N LYS A 103 1.86 -0.44 6.26
CA LYS A 103 1.07 -1.58 5.78
C LYS A 103 1.63 -2.12 4.48
N ARG A 104 1.51 -3.44 4.31
CA ARG A 104 1.82 -4.08 3.02
C ARG A 104 0.78 -3.67 1.98
N CYS A 105 1.21 -3.60 0.73
CA CYS A 105 0.35 -3.24 -0.39
C CYS A 105 -0.86 -4.17 -0.50
N SER A 106 -0.67 -5.48 -0.26
CA SER A 106 -1.74 -6.48 -0.31
C SER A 106 -2.76 -6.36 0.82
N GLU A 107 -2.39 -5.73 1.93
CA GLU A 107 -3.22 -5.55 3.12
C GLU A 107 -4.02 -4.24 3.08
N LEU A 108 -3.69 -3.32 2.17
CA LEU A 108 -4.37 -2.03 2.04
C LEU A 108 -5.76 -2.16 1.44
N GLY A 109 -6.77 -1.93 2.28
CA GLY A 109 -8.19 -1.88 1.95
C GLY A 109 -8.77 -0.47 1.94
N SER A 110 -10.08 -0.37 1.62
CA SER A 110 -10.77 0.92 1.59
C SER A 110 -10.85 1.57 2.97
N THR A 111 -11.01 0.76 4.02
CA THR A 111 -11.05 1.20 5.42
C THR A 111 -9.77 1.91 5.81
N ASP A 112 -8.61 1.42 5.38
CA ASP A 112 -7.32 2.03 5.74
C ASP A 112 -7.16 3.44 5.16
N TYR A 113 -7.60 3.63 3.90
CA TYR A 113 -7.61 4.96 3.28
C TYR A 113 -8.62 5.90 3.95
N VAL A 114 -9.79 5.39 4.36
CA VAL A 114 -10.80 6.16 5.08
C VAL A 114 -10.27 6.58 6.45
N ASP A 115 -9.69 5.66 7.21
CA ASP A 115 -9.15 5.89 8.54
C ASP A 115 -7.97 6.87 8.48
N PHE A 116 -7.08 6.70 7.50
CA PHE A 116 -6.02 7.67 7.25
C PHE A 116 -6.58 9.06 6.96
N ALA A 117 -7.55 9.20 6.05
CA ALA A 117 -8.14 10.51 5.75
C ALA A 117 -8.83 11.14 6.96
N LYS A 118 -9.49 10.34 7.82
CA LYS A 118 -10.11 10.80 9.06
C LYS A 118 -9.10 11.21 10.12
N SER A 119 -7.91 10.59 10.12
CA SER A 119 -6.82 10.94 11.05
C SER A 119 -6.16 12.28 10.73
N LEU A 120 -6.40 12.84 9.53
CA LEU A 120 -5.85 14.14 9.15
C LEU A 120 -6.65 15.27 9.81
N ASP A 121 -6.00 16.07 10.65
CA ASP A 121 -6.55 17.32 11.18
C ASP A 121 -6.45 18.45 10.13
N VAL A 122 -7.26 18.34 9.08
CA VAL A 122 -7.23 19.26 7.93
C VAL A 122 -8.63 19.51 7.37
N LEU A 123 -8.77 20.61 6.61
CA LEU A 123 -10.01 20.88 5.88
C LEU A 123 -10.30 19.81 4.81
N PRO A 124 -11.57 19.57 4.45
CA PRO A 124 -11.96 18.54 3.47
C PRO A 124 -11.30 18.68 2.10
N GLN A 125 -11.01 19.91 1.67
CA GLN A 125 -10.26 20.19 0.43
C GLN A 125 -8.82 19.64 0.48
N THR A 126 -8.18 19.71 1.65
CA THR A 126 -6.82 19.24 1.87
C THR A 126 -6.82 17.72 1.91
N ALA A 127 -7.74 17.10 2.66
CA ALA A 127 -7.91 15.65 2.67
C ALA A 127 -8.18 15.09 1.25
N SER A 128 -8.98 15.80 0.44
CA SER A 128 -9.20 15.46 -0.97
C SER A 128 -7.91 15.50 -1.81
N ASN A 129 -7.03 16.48 -1.54
CA ASN A 129 -5.71 16.54 -2.18
C ASN A 129 -4.79 15.38 -1.78
N TYR A 130 -4.83 14.95 -0.51
CA TYR A 130 -4.12 13.75 -0.05
C TYR A 130 -4.58 12.51 -0.81
N MET A 131 -5.89 12.27 -0.89
CA MET A 131 -6.46 11.15 -1.63
C MET A 131 -6.10 11.19 -3.12
N SER A 132 -6.05 12.38 -3.71
CA SER A 132 -5.63 12.59 -5.10
C SER A 132 -4.17 12.18 -5.33
N HIS A 133 -3.26 12.58 -4.45
CA HIS A 133 -1.83 12.23 -4.55
C HIS A 133 -1.55 10.75 -4.29
N ILE A 134 -2.24 10.14 -3.31
CA ILE A 134 -2.22 8.68 -3.09
C ILE A 134 -2.66 7.95 -4.35
N GLY A 135 -3.72 8.40 -5.00
CA GLY A 135 -4.21 7.80 -6.24
C GLY A 135 -3.19 7.82 -7.37
N ALA A 136 -2.34 8.84 -7.45
CA ALA A 136 -1.26 8.86 -8.45
C ALA A 136 -0.23 7.74 -8.26
N VAL A 137 0.01 7.32 -7.00
CA VAL A 137 0.91 6.20 -6.68
C VAL A 137 0.21 4.87 -6.94
N VAL A 138 -1.01 4.71 -6.43
CA VAL A 138 -1.82 3.47 -6.58
C VAL A 138 -2.04 3.12 -8.05
N ASN A 139 -2.36 4.12 -8.89
CA ASN A 139 -2.60 3.91 -10.32
C ASN A 139 -1.33 3.47 -11.10
N VAL A 140 -0.14 3.76 -10.58
CA VAL A 140 1.13 3.35 -11.22
C VAL A 140 1.59 2.00 -10.68
N ALA A 141 1.36 1.73 -9.40
CA ALA A 141 2.00 0.62 -8.71
C ALA A 141 1.69 -0.75 -9.30
N ARG A 142 0.41 -1.03 -9.63
CA ARG A 142 0.02 -2.29 -10.25
C ARG A 142 0.51 -2.41 -11.71
N PRO A 143 0.23 -1.47 -12.63
CA PRO A 143 0.62 -1.64 -14.03
C PRO A 143 2.13 -1.52 -14.27
N ALA A 144 2.86 -0.69 -13.50
CA ALA A 144 4.29 -0.48 -13.72
C ALA A 144 5.17 -1.48 -12.96
N TRP A 145 4.79 -1.86 -11.74
CA TRP A 145 5.64 -2.67 -10.86
C TRP A 145 5.02 -4.01 -10.45
N GLY A 146 3.78 -4.25 -10.83
CA GLY A 146 3.06 -5.44 -10.41
C GLY A 146 2.85 -5.49 -8.90
N TYR A 147 2.78 -4.35 -8.18
CA TYR A 147 2.52 -4.38 -6.74
C TYR A 147 1.01 -4.54 -6.46
N PRO A 148 0.63 -5.28 -5.42
CA PRO A 148 -0.76 -5.69 -5.17
C PRO A 148 -1.63 -4.57 -4.55
N LEU A 149 -1.55 -3.35 -5.07
CA LEU A 149 -2.40 -2.23 -4.66
C LEU A 149 -3.74 -2.23 -5.43
N SER A 150 -4.84 -2.11 -4.69
CA SER A 150 -6.19 -2.08 -5.26
C SER A 150 -6.64 -0.64 -5.57
N GLU A 151 -6.73 -0.30 -6.86
CA GLU A 151 -7.37 0.95 -7.30
C GLU A 151 -8.84 1.02 -6.86
N GLN A 152 -9.53 -0.11 -6.83
CA GLN A 152 -10.93 -0.19 -6.43
C GLN A 152 -11.10 0.18 -4.95
N ALA A 153 -10.22 -0.32 -4.08
CA ALA A 153 -10.23 0.03 -2.66
C ALA A 153 -10.12 1.54 -2.44
N LEU A 154 -9.25 2.22 -3.20
CA LEU A 154 -9.13 3.67 -3.12
C LEU A 154 -10.37 4.40 -3.66
N LYS A 155 -10.99 3.90 -4.75
CA LYS A 155 -12.24 4.48 -5.30
C LYS A 155 -13.38 4.36 -4.29
N ASP A 156 -13.51 3.22 -3.63
CA ASP A 156 -14.53 3.01 -2.61
C ASP A 156 -14.29 3.89 -1.39
N ALA A 157 -13.04 4.03 -0.94
CA ALA A 157 -12.68 4.96 0.13
C ALA A 157 -13.06 6.41 -0.21
N ARG A 158 -12.76 6.88 -1.42
CA ARG A 158 -13.15 8.22 -1.88
C ARG A 158 -14.67 8.42 -1.87
N ARG A 159 -15.44 7.40 -2.28
CA ARG A 159 -16.92 7.46 -2.23
C ARG A 159 -17.40 7.64 -0.79
N VAL A 160 -16.88 6.83 0.14
CA VAL A 160 -17.23 6.93 1.57
C VAL A 160 -16.83 8.29 2.14
N LEU A 161 -15.61 8.75 1.90
CA LEU A 161 -15.12 10.03 2.40
C LEU A 161 -15.89 11.23 1.85
N SER A 162 -16.32 11.18 0.60
CA SER A 162 -17.17 12.21 0.01
C SER A 162 -18.56 12.19 0.61
N HIS A 163 -19.14 11.00 0.83
CA HIS A 163 -20.47 10.85 1.41
C HIS A 163 -20.52 11.33 2.86
N LEU A 164 -19.46 11.08 3.63
CA LEU A 164 -19.33 11.50 5.03
C LEU A 164 -18.82 12.94 5.21
N GLY A 165 -18.53 13.67 4.13
CA GLY A 165 -18.06 15.06 4.19
C GLY A 165 -16.61 15.26 4.63
N HIS A 166 -15.82 14.18 4.80
CA HIS A 166 -14.38 14.27 5.10
C HIS A 166 -13.53 14.72 3.92
N THR A 167 -14.07 14.65 2.70
CA THR A 167 -13.43 15.22 1.50
C THR A 167 -14.43 16.12 0.78
N GLY A 168 -13.93 17.19 0.17
CA GLY A 168 -14.79 18.17 -0.49
C GLY A 168 -14.04 19.10 -1.42
N LYS A 169 -14.79 19.92 -2.15
CA LYS A 169 -14.23 21.01 -2.95
C LYS A 169 -13.96 22.23 -2.07
N SER A 170 -12.97 23.02 -2.45
CA SER A 170 -12.71 24.33 -1.85
C SER A 170 -13.93 25.23 -1.94
N ALA A 171 -14.16 26.05 -0.91
CA ALA A 171 -15.15 27.11 -0.97
C ALA A 171 -14.80 28.09 -2.10
N LYS A 172 -15.78 28.39 -2.96
CA LYS A 172 -15.61 29.38 -4.04
C LYS A 172 -15.52 30.77 -3.41
N ARG A 173 -14.46 31.51 -3.71
CA ARG A 173 -14.30 32.91 -3.28
C ARG A 173 -14.58 33.82 -4.46
N GLU A 174 -15.67 34.59 -4.39
CA GLU A 174 -16.06 35.54 -5.44
C GLU A 174 -15.78 37.00 -5.08
N ARG A 175 -15.54 37.32 -3.81
CA ARG A 175 -15.20 38.69 -3.40
C ARG A 175 -13.91 39.16 -4.09
N ARG A 176 -13.98 40.33 -4.69
CA ARG A 176 -12.84 41.13 -5.15
C ARG A 176 -12.69 42.34 -4.22
N VAL A 177 -11.46 42.83 -4.11
CA VAL A 177 -11.15 44.05 -3.37
C VAL A 177 -11.84 45.21 -4.09
N SER A 178 -12.50 46.11 -3.36
CA SER A 178 -13.07 47.33 -3.95
C SER A 178 -11.98 48.37 -4.21
N PHE A 179 -12.24 49.36 -5.07
CA PHE A 179 -11.26 50.44 -5.30
C PHE A 179 -10.93 51.19 -4.00
N ALA A 180 -11.92 51.47 -3.15
CA ALA A 180 -11.69 52.12 -1.85
C ALA A 180 -10.82 51.28 -0.90
N GLU A 181 -10.96 49.95 -0.93
CA GLU A 181 -10.09 49.06 -0.14
C GLU A 181 -8.67 48.97 -0.72
N LEU A 182 -8.52 49.13 -2.04
CA LEU A 182 -7.24 49.17 -2.72
C LEU A 182 -6.47 50.45 -2.38
N ASP A 183 -7.14 51.60 -2.38
CA ASP A 183 -6.54 52.88 -2.01
C ASP A 183 -6.02 52.83 -0.57
N LEU A 184 -6.81 52.30 0.37
CA LEU A 184 -6.39 52.09 1.77
C LEU A 184 -5.19 51.13 1.93
N LEU A 185 -5.01 50.15 1.04
CA LEU A 185 -3.89 49.21 1.08
C LEU A 185 -2.61 49.78 0.46
N LEU A 186 -2.72 50.81 -0.39
CA LEU A 186 -1.60 51.42 -1.13
C LEU A 186 -1.06 52.70 -0.47
N GLU A 187 -1.79 53.28 0.49
CA GLU A 187 -1.37 54.45 1.28
C GLU A 187 -0.41 54.11 2.45
N HIS A 188 -0.01 52.85 2.62
CA HIS A 188 0.95 52.35 3.62
C HIS A 188 2.17 51.67 2.96
#